data_AF-A0A7C4YEV9-F1
#
_entry.id   AF-A0A7C4YEV9-F1
#
_cell.length_a   1.000
_cell.length_b   1.000
_cell.length_c   1.000
_cell.angle_alpha   90.00
_cell.angle_beta   90.00
_cell.angle_gamma   90.00
#
_symmetry.space_group_name_H-M   'P 1'
#
loop_
_entity.id
_entity.type
_entity.pdbx_description
1 polymer ?
#
loop_
_entity_poly.entity_id
_entity_poly.type
_entity_poly.pdbx_seq_one_letter_code
_entity_poly.pdbx_strand_id
1 'polypeptide(L)'
;MDLINSAIKAKEKAYCPYSKFRVGAAILTSDKIFTGSNIENSSYGLTICAERVAIFKAVSEGYKDFKEIAISSDTERFIYPCGACRQVLSEFVDDIKITLINKDGKEKIVYLKEIFKETFILKKKIIGITGKAGSGKTTISELLRENGFEVISADEIGWEILKNDEIKEKIKKIFGEGVFKGSEISRDLLRDIVFKNPEKLDSLNNIVHPLLLKELRKRIDSSESEIIFVDAALISYWGIEDWFDKIILVKSNKNVKRLKEKGIKEDIIKGILKAQDDVEKLKIKDVIIIRNDSGLDNLKKTIEKILKYI
;
A
#
# COMPACT_ATOMS: atom_id res chain seq x y z
N MET A 1 25.28 25.59 -14.72
CA MET A 1 25.65 24.78 -15.90
C MET A 1 24.38 24.30 -16.53
N ASP A 2 24.31 24.27 -17.86
CA ASP A 2 23.18 23.74 -18.60
C ASP A 2 23.17 22.19 -18.58
N LEU A 3 21.99 21.58 -18.50
CA LEU A 3 21.79 20.13 -18.34
C LEU A 3 22.32 19.35 -19.54
N ILE A 4 22.05 19.83 -20.75
CA ILE A 4 22.47 19.21 -22.01
C ILE A 4 23.99 19.24 -22.13
N ASN A 5 24.58 20.42 -21.95
CA ASN A 5 26.03 20.59 -21.95
C ASN A 5 26.73 19.72 -20.90
N SER A 6 26.09 19.52 -19.74
CA SER A 6 26.62 18.64 -18.69
C SER A 6 26.65 17.17 -19.14
N ALA A 7 25.60 16.69 -19.82
CA ALA A 7 25.56 15.33 -20.37
C ALA A 7 26.60 15.14 -21.50
N ILE A 8 26.75 16.12 -22.39
CA ILE A 8 27.75 16.10 -23.47
C ILE A 8 29.16 16.00 -22.90
N LYS A 9 29.51 16.85 -21.91
CA LYS A 9 30.83 16.82 -21.26
C LYS A 9 31.07 15.53 -20.47
N ALA A 10 30.04 14.99 -19.82
CA ALA A 10 30.17 13.74 -19.05
C ALA A 10 30.63 12.56 -19.93
N LYS A 11 30.19 12.52 -21.19
CA LYS A 11 30.54 11.50 -22.18
C LYS A 11 32.06 11.35 -22.39
N GLU A 12 32.83 12.43 -22.23
CA GLU A 12 34.29 12.41 -22.34
C GLU A 12 34.98 11.52 -21.30
N LYS A 13 34.30 11.24 -20.19
CA LYS A 13 34.80 10.40 -19.09
C LYS A 13 34.41 8.92 -19.21
N ALA A 14 33.71 8.53 -20.29
CA ALA A 14 33.26 7.16 -20.49
C ALA A 14 34.45 6.19 -20.52
N TYR A 15 34.38 5.16 -19.69
CA TYR A 15 35.32 4.04 -19.71
C TYR A 15 34.70 2.93 -20.55
N CYS A 16 35.00 2.91 -21.86
CA CYS A 16 34.43 1.93 -22.80
C CYS A 16 35.49 1.30 -23.71
N PRO A 17 36.49 0.58 -23.17
CA PRO A 17 37.59 0.03 -23.96
C PRO A 17 37.14 -1.06 -24.94
N TYR A 18 35.99 -1.71 -24.75
CA TYR A 18 35.54 -2.84 -25.56
C TYR A 18 34.68 -2.38 -26.73
N SER A 19 33.57 -1.67 -26.46
CA SER A 19 32.65 -1.24 -27.55
C SER A 19 33.07 0.06 -28.21
N LYS A 20 33.86 0.89 -27.53
CA LYS A 20 34.15 2.30 -27.90
C LYS A 20 32.91 3.19 -28.01
N PHE A 21 31.76 2.73 -27.51
CA PHE A 21 30.49 3.46 -27.54
C PHE A 21 30.38 4.34 -26.29
N ARG A 22 30.57 5.66 -26.46
CA ARG A 22 30.52 6.62 -25.37
C ARG A 22 29.12 7.20 -25.20
N VAL A 23 28.65 7.18 -23.95
CA VAL A 23 27.41 7.80 -23.49
C VAL A 23 27.70 8.65 -22.27
N GLY A 24 27.15 9.86 -22.24
CA GLY A 24 27.13 10.74 -21.08
C GLY A 24 25.69 11.02 -20.65
N ALA A 25 25.46 11.17 -19.35
CA ALA A 25 24.16 11.53 -18.81
C ALA A 25 24.31 12.63 -17.76
N ALA A 26 23.28 13.44 -17.62
CA ALA A 26 23.14 14.43 -16.56
C ALA A 26 21.71 14.43 -16.03
N ILE A 27 21.55 14.31 -14.71
CA ILE A 27 20.25 14.31 -14.01
C ILE A 27 20.14 15.58 -13.17
N LEU A 28 19.02 16.29 -13.32
CA LEU A 28 18.70 17.52 -12.59
C LEU A 28 17.89 17.19 -11.34
N THR A 29 18.32 17.71 -10.20
CA THR A 29 17.55 17.78 -8.94
C THR A 29 17.07 19.21 -8.70
N SER A 30 16.37 19.49 -7.59
CA SER A 30 16.01 20.86 -7.23
C SER A 30 17.22 21.75 -6.93
N ASP A 31 18.35 21.15 -6.53
CA ASP A 31 19.53 21.86 -6.07
C ASP A 31 20.67 21.88 -7.08
N LYS A 32 20.98 20.75 -7.71
CA LYS A 32 22.16 20.63 -8.58
C LYS A 32 22.04 19.53 -9.65
N ILE A 33 23.02 19.50 -10.55
CA ILE A 33 23.13 18.51 -11.61
C ILE A 33 24.18 17.47 -11.25
N PHE A 34 23.81 16.20 -11.43
CA PHE A 34 24.75 15.07 -11.32
C PHE A 34 25.03 14.50 -12.69
N THR A 35 26.28 14.13 -12.93
CA THR A 35 26.73 13.60 -14.22
C THR A 35 27.22 12.17 -14.10
N GLY A 36 27.10 11.42 -15.19
CA GLY A 36 27.56 10.05 -15.31
C GLY A 36 27.98 9.73 -16.74
N SER A 37 28.78 8.69 -16.88
CA SER A 37 29.22 8.15 -18.17
C SER A 37 29.22 6.64 -18.10
N ASN A 38 29.08 5.94 -19.22
CA ASN A 38 29.06 4.48 -19.18
C ASN A 38 30.45 3.94 -18.78
N ILE A 39 30.44 2.90 -17.95
CA ILE A 39 31.63 2.23 -17.43
C ILE A 39 31.50 0.76 -17.77
N GLU A 40 32.30 0.30 -18.73
CA GLU A 40 32.35 -1.09 -19.15
C GLU A 40 33.21 -1.94 -18.23
N ASN A 41 32.91 -3.23 -18.25
CA ASN A 41 33.66 -4.24 -17.52
C ASN A 41 33.90 -5.44 -18.45
N SER A 42 35.03 -6.13 -18.30
CA SER A 42 35.33 -7.35 -19.05
C SER A 42 34.27 -8.43 -18.85
N SER A 43 33.67 -8.49 -17.66
CA SER A 43 32.41 -9.18 -17.42
C SER A 43 31.25 -8.25 -17.76
N TYR A 44 30.73 -8.34 -19.00
CA TYR A 44 29.78 -7.37 -19.53
C TYR A 44 28.53 -7.16 -18.66
N GLY A 45 28.09 -8.18 -17.90
CA GLY A 45 26.96 -8.05 -16.96
C GLY A 45 27.19 -7.03 -15.83
N LEU A 46 28.45 -6.66 -15.55
CA LEU A 46 28.84 -5.65 -14.57
C LEU A 46 28.94 -4.24 -15.17
N THR A 47 28.70 -4.07 -16.47
CA THR A 47 28.71 -2.77 -17.13
C THR A 47 27.55 -1.89 -16.63
N ILE A 48 27.84 -0.63 -16.33
CA ILE A 48 26.85 0.35 -15.89
C ILE A 48 26.69 1.46 -16.93
N CYS A 49 25.45 1.79 -17.25
CA CYS A 49 25.13 2.85 -18.21
C CYS A 49 25.31 4.23 -17.57
N ALA A 50 25.49 5.26 -18.40
CA ALA A 50 25.74 6.63 -17.95
C ALA A 50 24.65 7.16 -17.01
N GLU A 51 23.39 6.84 -17.30
CA GLU A 51 22.21 7.25 -16.55
C GLU A 51 22.26 6.70 -15.12
N ARG A 52 22.52 5.39 -14.96
CA ARG A 52 22.65 4.77 -13.63
C ARG A 52 23.83 5.35 -12.86
N VAL A 53 24.95 5.68 -13.51
CA VAL A 53 26.06 6.37 -12.84
C VAL A 53 25.63 7.74 -12.32
N ALA A 54 24.92 8.53 -13.13
CA ALA A 54 24.44 9.85 -12.72
C ALA A 54 23.42 9.77 -11.58
N ILE A 55 22.45 8.85 -11.69
CA ILE A 55 21.39 8.64 -10.70
C ILE A 55 21.98 8.13 -9.38
N PHE A 56 22.80 7.07 -9.40
CA PHE A 56 23.36 6.51 -8.17
C PHE A 56 24.31 7.47 -7.48
N LYS A 57 25.04 8.31 -8.23
CA LYS A 57 25.81 9.39 -7.64
C LYS A 57 24.91 10.36 -6.87
N ALA A 58 23.82 10.81 -7.49
CA ALA A 58 22.85 11.69 -6.82
C ALA A 58 22.25 11.06 -5.55
N VAL A 59 21.79 9.81 -5.66
CA VAL A 59 21.20 9.06 -4.54
C VAL A 59 22.20 8.87 -3.42
N SER A 60 23.46 8.55 -3.73
CA SER A 60 24.52 8.37 -2.74
C SER A 60 24.86 9.66 -1.98
N GLU A 61 24.57 10.81 -2.57
CA GLU A 61 24.72 12.13 -1.96
C GLU A 61 23.41 12.64 -1.32
N GLY A 62 22.38 11.79 -1.23
CA GLY A 62 21.11 12.08 -0.54
C GLY A 62 20.01 12.69 -1.42
N TYR A 63 20.22 12.83 -2.73
CA TYR A 63 19.26 13.46 -3.63
C TYR A 63 18.40 12.43 -4.37
N LYS A 64 17.08 12.62 -4.30
CA LYS A 64 16.08 11.71 -4.90
C LYS A 64 14.99 12.44 -5.69
N ASP A 65 15.01 13.77 -5.68
CA ASP A 65 14.01 14.66 -6.24
C ASP A 65 14.28 15.01 -7.71
N PHE A 66 14.36 13.98 -8.56
CA PHE A 66 14.72 14.14 -9.96
C PHE A 66 13.66 14.90 -10.78
N LYS A 67 14.11 15.79 -11.68
CA LYS A 67 13.24 16.66 -12.49
C LYS A 67 13.35 16.40 -13.99
N GLU A 68 14.57 16.23 -14.50
CA GLU A 68 14.85 15.99 -15.91
C GLU A 68 16.19 15.27 -16.05
N ILE A 69 16.31 14.41 -17.08
CA ILE A 69 17.59 13.79 -17.45
C ILE A 69 17.93 14.11 -18.91
N ALA A 70 19.21 14.42 -19.16
CA ALA A 70 19.77 14.52 -20.51
C ALA A 70 20.73 13.36 -20.77
N ILE A 71 20.70 12.80 -21.98
CA ILE A 71 21.51 11.64 -22.39
C ILE A 71 22.15 11.94 -23.75
N SER A 72 23.48 11.94 -23.82
CA SER A 72 24.26 12.19 -25.03
C SER A 72 25.03 10.96 -25.48
N SER A 73 25.07 10.71 -26.79
CA SER A 73 25.90 9.66 -27.40
C SER A 73 26.72 10.20 -28.59
N ASP A 74 27.61 9.37 -29.13
CA ASP A 74 28.36 9.65 -30.36
C ASP A 74 27.70 9.11 -31.64
N THR A 75 26.41 8.76 -31.59
CA THR A 75 25.71 8.19 -32.75
C THR A 75 24.79 9.17 -33.44
N GLU A 76 24.52 8.94 -34.73
CA GLU A 76 23.54 9.71 -35.51
C GLU A 76 22.11 9.53 -34.99
N ARG A 77 21.81 8.33 -34.48
CA ARG A 77 20.51 8.00 -33.92
C ARG A 77 20.42 8.50 -32.47
N PHE A 78 19.20 8.75 -32.03
CA PHE A 78 18.93 8.96 -30.61
C PHE A 78 19.07 7.63 -29.85
N ILE A 79 19.83 7.65 -28.77
CA ILE A 79 20.00 6.50 -27.88
C ILE A 79 19.09 6.67 -26.69
N TYR A 80 18.25 5.68 -26.46
CA TYR A 80 17.31 5.66 -25.35
C TYR A 80 17.94 4.98 -24.14
N PRO A 81 17.53 5.33 -22.90
CA PRO A 81 17.95 4.59 -21.72
C PRO A 81 17.55 3.12 -21.85
N CYS A 82 18.40 2.21 -21.41
CA CYS A 82 18.10 0.79 -21.43
C CYS A 82 17.03 0.42 -20.37
N GLY A 83 16.49 -0.79 -20.42
CA GLY A 83 15.46 -1.25 -19.48
C GLY A 83 15.86 -1.09 -18.01
N ALA A 84 17.11 -1.42 -17.66
CA ALA A 84 17.61 -1.24 -16.28
C ALA A 84 17.65 0.23 -15.85
N CYS A 85 17.99 1.16 -16.74
CA CYS A 85 17.99 2.59 -16.41
C CYS A 85 16.57 3.14 -16.28
N ARG A 86 15.64 2.69 -17.13
CA ARG A 86 14.22 3.05 -17.02
C ARG A 86 13.62 2.56 -15.70
N GLN A 87 13.93 1.33 -15.30
CA GLN A 87 13.51 0.76 -14.02
C GLN A 87 14.09 1.53 -12.82
N VAL A 88 15.36 1.93 -12.88
CA VAL A 88 15.97 2.75 -11.82
C VAL A 88 15.33 4.14 -11.75
N LEU A 89 15.03 4.77 -12.90
CA LEU A 89 14.33 6.06 -12.90
C LEU A 89 12.92 5.95 -12.28
N SER A 90 12.17 4.90 -12.64
CA SER A 90 10.78 4.72 -12.14
C SER A 90 10.68 4.51 -10.64
N GLU A 91 11.78 4.16 -9.96
CA GLU A 91 11.82 4.07 -8.49
C GLU A 91 11.67 5.45 -7.83
N PHE A 92 12.11 6.52 -8.49
CA PHE A 92 12.20 7.85 -7.88
C PHE A 92 11.16 8.83 -8.43
N VAL A 93 10.67 8.59 -9.65
CA VAL A 93 9.78 9.49 -10.37
C VAL A 93 8.79 8.70 -11.23
N ASP A 94 7.50 9.02 -11.09
CA ASP A 94 6.41 8.39 -11.84
C ASP A 94 6.52 8.69 -13.35
N ASP A 95 6.85 9.93 -13.69
CA ASP A 95 7.21 10.31 -15.06
C ASP A 95 8.31 11.38 -15.04
N ILE A 96 9.22 11.31 -16.00
CA ILE A 96 10.35 12.25 -16.11
C ILE A 96 10.63 12.57 -17.57
N LYS A 97 10.95 13.84 -17.83
CA LYS A 97 11.40 14.31 -19.13
C LYS A 97 12.82 13.80 -19.41
N ILE A 98 13.01 13.21 -20.59
CA ILE A 98 14.27 12.64 -21.04
C ILE A 98 14.67 13.33 -22.35
N THR A 99 15.75 14.12 -22.29
CA THR A 99 16.31 14.84 -23.45
C THR A 99 17.45 14.03 -24.06
N LEU A 100 17.24 13.49 -25.25
CA LEU A 100 18.20 12.67 -25.99
C LEU A 100 19.00 13.53 -26.95
N ILE A 101 20.33 13.44 -26.91
CA ILE A 101 21.24 14.21 -27.74
C ILE A 101 22.09 13.27 -28.61
N ASN A 102 22.01 13.46 -29.93
CA ASN A 102 22.80 12.69 -30.89
C ASN A 102 24.18 13.33 -31.13
N LYS A 103 25.01 12.73 -31.99
CA LYS A 103 26.36 13.21 -32.32
C LYS A 103 26.41 14.63 -32.91
N ASP A 104 25.33 15.03 -33.60
CA ASP A 104 25.22 16.33 -34.27
C ASP A 104 24.69 17.43 -33.34
N GLY A 105 24.45 17.10 -32.07
CA GLY A 105 23.81 18.00 -31.11
C GLY A 105 22.30 18.16 -31.32
N LYS A 106 21.67 17.35 -32.20
CA LYS A 106 20.21 17.35 -32.34
C LYS A 106 19.60 16.77 -31.07
N GLU A 107 18.42 17.28 -30.73
CA GLU A 107 17.69 16.93 -29.52
C GLU A 107 16.38 16.22 -29.84
N LYS A 108 16.00 15.28 -28.98
CA LYS A 108 14.67 14.68 -28.96
C LYS A 108 14.22 14.52 -27.52
N ILE A 109 13.03 15.01 -27.22
CA ILE A 109 12.40 14.85 -25.92
C ILE A 109 11.45 13.65 -25.97
N VAL A 110 11.53 12.82 -24.94
CA VAL A 110 10.55 11.76 -24.64
C VAL A 110 10.27 11.75 -23.14
N TYR A 111 9.17 11.11 -22.74
CA TYR A 111 8.83 10.91 -21.33
C TYR A 111 9.00 9.45 -20.93
N LEU A 112 9.34 9.19 -19.67
CA LEU A 112 9.56 7.83 -19.17
C LEU A 112 8.33 6.95 -19.41
N LYS A 113 7.12 7.46 -19.15
CA LYS A 113 5.87 6.71 -19.36
C LYS A 113 5.59 6.37 -20.84
N GLU A 114 6.13 7.13 -21.78
CA GLU A 114 6.00 6.83 -23.21
C GLU A 114 6.82 5.58 -23.59
N ILE A 115 7.96 5.39 -22.93
CA ILE A 115 8.94 4.36 -23.26
C ILE A 115 9.02 3.22 -22.22
N PHE A 116 8.29 3.31 -21.11
CA PHE A 116 8.28 2.32 -20.03
C PHE A 116 6.95 2.35 -19.26
N LYS A 117 5.97 1.59 -19.74
CA LYS A 117 4.59 1.61 -19.20
C LYS A 117 4.38 0.69 -18.00
N GLU A 118 4.94 -0.52 -18.05
CA GLU A 118 4.75 -1.56 -17.04
C GLU A 118 6.05 -1.68 -16.22
N THR A 119 6.17 -0.86 -15.18
CA THR A 119 7.33 -0.84 -14.28
C THR A 119 7.25 -2.03 -13.32
N PHE A 120 8.42 -2.61 -12.98
CA PHE A 120 8.47 -3.54 -11.86
C PHE A 120 8.35 -2.72 -10.57
N ILE A 121 7.33 -3.01 -9.77
CA ILE A 121 7.15 -2.42 -8.45
C ILE A 121 7.15 -3.58 -7.46
N LEU A 122 7.87 -3.44 -6.34
CA LEU A 122 7.70 -4.36 -5.22
C LEU A 122 6.26 -4.20 -4.71
N LYS A 123 5.40 -5.15 -5.07
CA LYS A 123 4.00 -5.11 -4.69
C LYS A 123 3.92 -5.26 -3.17
N LYS A 124 3.33 -4.27 -2.49
CA LYS A 124 2.93 -4.39 -1.09
C LYS A 124 2.05 -5.64 -0.94
N LYS A 125 2.32 -6.46 0.07
CA LYS A 125 1.45 -7.58 0.43
C LYS A 125 0.37 -7.08 1.36
N ILE A 126 -0.87 -7.11 0.88
CA ILE A 126 -2.03 -6.67 1.65
C ILE A 126 -2.78 -7.91 2.14
N ILE A 127 -2.89 -8.05 3.46
CA ILE A 127 -3.41 -9.27 4.09
C ILE A 127 -4.65 -8.93 4.90
N GLY A 128 -5.79 -9.45 4.48
CA GLY A 128 -7.04 -9.25 5.19
C GLY A 128 -7.11 -10.14 6.42
N ILE A 129 -7.62 -9.63 7.54
CA ILE A 129 -7.96 -10.42 8.74
C ILE A 129 -9.47 -10.33 8.90
N THR A 130 -10.14 -11.47 8.85
CA THR A 130 -11.59 -11.54 8.98
C THR A 130 -12.02 -12.70 9.85
N GLY A 131 -13.31 -12.75 10.19
CA GLY A 131 -13.85 -13.70 11.16
C GLY A 131 -14.97 -13.10 12.00
N LYS A 132 -15.86 -13.98 12.47
CA LYS A 132 -17.04 -13.60 13.25
C LYS A 132 -16.67 -12.87 14.54
N ALA A 133 -17.56 -12.03 15.05
CA ALA A 133 -17.39 -11.34 16.32
C ALA A 133 -17.08 -12.35 17.44
N GLY A 134 -16.09 -12.02 18.28
CA GLY A 134 -15.61 -12.92 19.33
C GLY A 134 -14.62 -14.00 18.88
N SER A 135 -14.28 -14.10 17.59
CA SER A 135 -13.28 -15.08 17.11
C SER A 135 -11.85 -14.78 17.55
N GLY A 136 -11.57 -13.52 17.95
CA GLY A 136 -10.27 -13.07 18.43
C GLY A 136 -9.40 -12.37 17.38
N LYS A 137 -10.01 -11.79 16.35
CA LYS A 137 -9.31 -10.92 15.38
C LYS A 137 -8.49 -9.83 16.06
N THR A 138 -9.09 -9.08 16.99
CA THR A 138 -8.41 -8.01 17.74
C THR A 138 -7.14 -8.52 18.44
N THR A 139 -7.19 -9.72 19.03
CA THR A 139 -6.01 -10.34 19.64
C THR A 139 -4.93 -10.66 18.62
N ILE A 140 -5.30 -11.13 17.42
CA ILE A 140 -4.35 -11.35 16.33
C ILE A 140 -3.76 -10.02 15.85
N SER A 141 -4.59 -8.99 15.67
CA SER A 141 -4.17 -7.64 15.30
C SER A 141 -3.16 -7.06 16.30
N GLU A 142 -3.40 -7.23 17.61
CA GLU A 142 -2.46 -6.84 18.67
C GLU A 142 -1.14 -7.61 18.57
N LEU A 143 -1.18 -8.94 18.43
CA LEU A 143 0.03 -9.76 18.28
C LEU A 143 0.83 -9.37 17.03
N LEU A 144 0.18 -9.03 15.92
CA LEU A 144 0.86 -8.59 14.70
C LEU A 144 1.55 -7.24 14.91
N ARG A 145 0.89 -6.28 15.58
CA ARG A 145 1.50 -5.00 15.96
C ARG A 145 2.70 -5.21 16.89
N GLU A 146 2.60 -6.11 17.87
CA GLU A 146 3.72 -6.48 18.75
C GLU A 146 4.92 -7.05 17.99
N ASN A 147 4.69 -7.69 16.84
CA ASN A 147 5.73 -8.22 15.95
C ASN A 147 6.23 -7.18 14.92
N GLY A 148 5.85 -5.91 15.06
CA GLY A 148 6.32 -4.80 14.22
C GLY A 148 5.56 -4.64 12.90
N PHE A 149 4.45 -5.34 12.69
CA PHE A 149 3.64 -5.18 11.49
C PHE A 149 2.64 -4.04 11.63
N GLU A 150 2.43 -3.33 10.53
CA GLU A 150 1.34 -2.37 10.42
C GLU A 150 -0.01 -3.10 10.33
N VAL A 151 -0.95 -2.68 11.16
CA VAL A 151 -2.33 -3.20 11.15
C VAL A 151 -3.32 -2.04 11.11
N ILE A 152 -4.05 -1.96 10.01
CA ILE A 152 -5.12 -0.99 9.78
C ILE A 152 -6.46 -1.62 10.17
N SER A 153 -7.18 -1.04 11.14
CA SER A 153 -8.47 -1.57 11.59
C SER A 153 -9.65 -0.81 10.97
N ALA A 154 -10.52 -1.54 10.27
CA ALA A 154 -11.76 -0.98 9.74
C ALA A 154 -12.73 -0.55 10.86
N ASP A 155 -12.72 -1.28 11.99
CA ASP A 155 -13.54 -0.92 13.16
C ASP A 155 -13.08 0.42 13.74
N GLU A 156 -11.76 0.65 13.89
CA GLU A 156 -11.20 1.93 14.36
C GLU A 156 -11.58 3.09 13.42
N ILE A 157 -11.42 2.92 12.11
CA ILE A 157 -11.81 3.90 11.08
C ILE A 157 -13.31 4.22 11.16
N GLY A 158 -14.15 3.21 11.28
CA GLY A 158 -15.60 3.39 11.42
C GLY A 158 -15.95 4.28 12.62
N TRP A 159 -15.27 4.09 13.75
CA TRP A 159 -15.47 4.94 14.93
C TRP A 159 -14.94 6.37 14.76
N GLU A 160 -13.85 6.56 14.01
CA GLU A 160 -13.33 7.89 13.71
C GLU A 160 -14.30 8.67 12.81
N ILE A 161 -14.90 8.02 11.82
CA ILE A 161 -15.91 8.63 10.93
C ILE A 161 -17.12 9.13 11.73
N LEU A 162 -17.55 8.38 12.73
CA LEU A 162 -18.67 8.75 13.60
C LEU A 162 -18.40 9.99 14.47
N LYS A 163 -17.14 10.46 14.58
CA LYS A 163 -16.81 11.71 15.27
C LYS A 163 -17.10 12.96 14.44
N ASN A 164 -17.25 12.81 13.12
CA ASN A 164 -17.53 13.93 12.22
C ASN A 164 -18.93 14.51 12.49
N ASP A 165 -19.02 15.84 12.62
CA ASP A 165 -20.26 16.52 12.98
C ASP A 165 -21.39 16.32 11.95
N GLU A 166 -21.08 16.27 10.66
CA GLU A 166 -22.07 15.99 9.61
C GLU A 166 -22.67 14.58 9.76
N ILE A 167 -21.83 13.61 10.13
CA ILE A 167 -22.24 12.24 10.37
C ILE A 167 -23.06 12.15 11.66
N LYS A 168 -22.64 12.83 12.72
CA LYS A 168 -23.41 12.92 13.98
C LYS A 168 -24.82 13.45 13.73
N GLU A 169 -24.98 14.49 12.92
CA GLU A 169 -26.30 15.03 12.58
C GLU A 169 -27.15 14.04 11.78
N LYS A 170 -26.58 13.32 10.81
CA LYS A 170 -27.28 12.25 10.08
C LYS A 170 -27.72 11.13 11.01
N ILE A 171 -26.85 10.70 11.93
CA ILE A 171 -27.16 9.67 12.93
C ILE A 171 -28.24 10.17 13.89
N LYS A 172 -28.17 11.40 14.37
CA LYS A 172 -29.17 12.00 15.27
C LYS A 172 -30.56 12.02 14.64
N LYS A 173 -30.68 12.32 13.34
CA LYS A 173 -31.97 12.30 12.62
C LYS A 173 -32.60 10.92 12.52
N ILE A 174 -31.81 9.86 12.32
CA ILE A 174 -32.32 8.49 12.11
C ILE A 174 -32.50 7.73 13.43
N PHE A 175 -31.54 7.88 14.35
CA PHE A 175 -31.47 7.09 15.57
C PHE A 175 -31.95 7.85 16.82
N GLY A 176 -32.15 9.17 16.71
CA GLY A 176 -32.53 10.05 17.82
C GLY A 176 -31.37 10.35 18.78
N GLU A 177 -31.65 11.11 19.84
CA GLU A 177 -30.65 11.43 20.87
C GLU A 177 -30.27 10.23 21.76
N GLY A 178 -31.08 9.15 21.74
CA GLY A 178 -30.86 7.97 22.57
C GLY A 178 -29.57 7.17 22.28
N VAL A 179 -28.86 7.46 21.18
CA VAL A 179 -27.53 6.88 20.89
C VAL A 179 -26.36 7.75 21.37
N PHE A 180 -26.62 8.93 21.92
CA PHE A 180 -25.60 9.88 22.35
C PHE A 180 -25.37 9.82 23.87
N LYS A 181 -24.13 10.07 24.28
CA LYS A 181 -23.75 10.42 25.65
C LYS A 181 -23.08 11.79 25.61
N GLY A 182 -23.85 12.83 25.94
CA GLY A 182 -23.43 14.22 25.67
C GLY A 182 -23.46 14.52 24.17
N SER A 183 -22.36 15.04 23.63
CA SER A 183 -22.19 15.34 22.21
C SER A 183 -21.61 14.19 21.37
N GLU A 184 -21.28 13.06 22.01
CA GLU A 184 -20.60 11.93 21.37
C GLU A 184 -21.53 10.72 21.22
N ILE A 185 -21.36 9.99 20.11
CA ILE A 185 -22.09 8.74 19.86
C ILE A 185 -21.55 7.66 20.79
N SER A 186 -22.43 7.01 21.54
CA SER A 186 -22.07 5.90 22.41
C SER A 186 -22.07 4.58 21.64
N ARG A 187 -20.91 3.91 21.62
CA ARG A 187 -20.72 2.63 20.94
C ARG A 187 -21.73 1.57 21.38
N ASP A 188 -21.95 1.45 22.70
CA ASP A 188 -22.86 0.45 23.26
C ASP A 188 -24.33 0.74 22.93
N LEU A 189 -24.76 2.00 23.04
CA LEU A 189 -26.14 2.38 22.74
C LEU A 189 -26.47 2.22 21.26
N LEU A 190 -25.55 2.66 20.37
CA LEU A 190 -25.71 2.47 18.94
C LEU A 190 -25.76 0.99 18.58
N ARG A 191 -24.83 0.18 19.10
CA ARG A 191 -24.79 -1.28 18.90
C ARG A 191 -26.12 -1.92 19.28
N ASP A 192 -26.64 -1.62 20.47
CA ASP A 192 -27.86 -2.23 20.97
C ASP A 192 -29.08 -1.87 20.12
N ILE A 193 -29.12 -0.68 19.52
CA ILE A 193 -30.21 -0.26 18.63
C ILE A 193 -30.10 -0.92 17.25
N VAL A 194 -28.91 -0.93 16.64
CA VAL A 194 -28.75 -1.44 15.27
C VAL A 194 -28.86 -2.95 15.20
N PHE A 195 -28.32 -3.70 16.17
CA PHE A 195 -28.37 -5.16 16.11
C PHE A 195 -29.72 -5.75 16.58
N LYS A 196 -30.65 -4.93 17.07
CA LYS A 196 -32.06 -5.32 17.26
C LYS A 196 -32.93 -5.10 16.05
N ASN A 197 -32.52 -4.23 15.13
CA ASN A 197 -33.33 -3.84 13.98
C ASN A 197 -32.47 -3.83 12.69
N PRO A 198 -32.64 -4.81 11.79
CA PRO A 198 -31.89 -4.89 10.54
C PRO A 198 -31.98 -3.64 9.66
N GLU A 199 -33.14 -2.99 9.55
CA GLU A 199 -33.31 -1.77 8.74
C GLU A 199 -32.47 -0.60 9.29
N LYS A 200 -32.36 -0.52 10.61
CA LYS A 200 -31.50 0.45 11.30
C LYS A 200 -30.02 0.14 11.09
N LEU A 201 -29.64 -1.13 11.08
CA LEU A 201 -28.27 -1.53 10.74
C LEU A 201 -27.93 -1.14 9.29
N ASP A 202 -28.81 -1.41 8.34
CA ASP A 202 -28.62 -1.02 6.94
C ASP A 202 -28.52 0.50 6.78
N SER A 203 -29.34 1.26 7.51
CA SER A 203 -29.28 2.72 7.53
C SER A 203 -27.92 3.23 8.04
N LEU A 204 -27.37 2.63 9.11
CA LEU A 204 -26.04 2.97 9.60
C LEU A 204 -24.96 2.61 8.57
N ASN A 205 -25.02 1.41 8.01
CA ASN A 205 -24.06 0.91 7.04
C ASN A 205 -24.01 1.79 5.79
N ASN A 206 -25.15 2.26 5.28
CA ASN A 206 -25.22 3.15 4.12
C ASN A 206 -24.55 4.51 4.36
N ILE A 207 -24.52 4.99 5.60
CA ILE A 207 -23.85 6.24 5.97
C ILE A 207 -22.34 6.01 6.12
N VAL A 208 -21.96 4.94 6.81
CA VAL A 208 -20.58 4.74 7.27
C VAL A 208 -19.71 4.02 6.23
N HIS A 209 -20.22 2.98 5.57
CA HIS A 209 -19.39 2.11 4.71
C HIS A 209 -18.71 2.85 3.54
N PRO A 210 -19.36 3.75 2.78
CA PRO A 210 -18.69 4.44 1.68
C PRO A 210 -17.49 5.28 2.15
N LEU A 211 -17.63 5.96 3.29
CA LEU A 211 -16.56 6.76 3.88
C LEU A 211 -15.46 5.88 4.47
N LEU A 212 -15.85 4.78 5.12
CA LEU A 212 -14.92 3.79 5.68
C LEU A 212 -14.07 3.17 4.60
N LEU A 213 -14.66 2.69 3.51
CA LEU A 213 -13.91 2.06 2.41
C LEU A 213 -12.96 3.04 1.73
N LYS A 214 -13.40 4.30 1.54
CA LYS A 214 -12.55 5.35 1.00
C LYS A 214 -11.33 5.63 1.90
N GLU A 215 -11.55 5.78 3.20
CA GLU A 215 -10.49 6.05 4.17
C GLU A 215 -9.57 4.83 4.35
N LEU A 216 -10.13 3.61 4.38
CA LEU A 216 -9.38 2.36 4.46
C LEU A 216 -8.44 2.22 3.26
N ARG A 217 -8.96 2.44 2.04
CA ARG A 217 -8.15 2.38 0.83
C ARG A 217 -7.03 3.42 0.84
N LYS A 218 -7.35 4.65 1.23
CA LYS A 218 -6.37 5.73 1.37
C LYS A 218 -5.22 5.34 2.29
N ARG A 219 -5.50 4.76 3.47
CA ARG A 219 -4.45 4.33 4.42
C ARG A 219 -3.58 3.21 3.88
N ILE A 220 -4.17 2.23 3.19
CA ILE A 220 -3.43 1.15 2.52
C ILE A 220 -2.49 1.72 1.46
N ASP A 221 -2.99 2.61 0.60
CA ASP A 221 -2.22 3.20 -0.49
C ASP A 221 -1.08 4.09 0.05
N SER A 222 -1.31 4.83 1.16
CA SER A 222 -0.31 5.70 1.78
C SER A 222 0.70 5.02 2.69
N SER A 223 0.49 3.75 3.06
CA SER A 223 1.42 3.02 3.93
C SER A 223 2.79 2.85 3.26
N GLU A 224 3.88 2.91 4.02
CA GLU A 224 5.24 2.61 3.52
C GLU A 224 5.66 1.16 3.81
N SER A 225 4.80 0.40 4.49
CA SER A 225 5.06 -0.98 4.88
C SER A 225 4.99 -1.92 3.68
N GLU A 226 5.95 -2.84 3.60
CA GLU A 226 5.93 -3.89 2.57
C GLU A 226 4.80 -4.91 2.79
N ILE A 227 4.45 -5.16 4.06
CA ILE A 227 3.35 -6.05 4.46
C ILE A 227 2.39 -5.25 5.34
N ILE A 228 1.12 -5.22 4.92
CA ILE A 228 0.05 -4.50 5.61
C ILE A 228 -1.02 -5.51 5.99
N PHE A 229 -1.42 -5.52 7.25
CA PHE A 229 -2.58 -6.27 7.70
C PHE A 229 -3.79 -5.35 7.82
N VAL A 230 -4.96 -5.84 7.40
CA VAL A 230 -6.22 -5.09 7.46
C VAL A 230 -7.24 -5.88 8.26
N ASP A 231 -7.55 -5.42 9.48
CA ASP A 231 -8.59 -6.02 10.32
C ASP A 231 -9.97 -5.52 9.89
N ALA A 232 -10.68 -6.37 9.16
CA ALA A 232 -11.99 -6.07 8.58
C ALA A 232 -12.91 -7.29 8.72
N ALA A 233 -13.90 -7.19 9.60
CA ALA A 233 -14.86 -8.27 9.82
C ALA A 233 -15.76 -8.54 8.61
N LEU A 234 -16.01 -7.54 7.76
CA LEU A 234 -17.03 -7.56 6.70
C LEU A 234 -16.43 -7.57 5.28
N ILE A 235 -15.22 -8.11 5.10
CA ILE A 235 -14.53 -8.16 3.79
C ILE A 235 -15.42 -8.73 2.68
N SER A 236 -16.06 -9.88 2.93
CA SER A 236 -16.97 -10.57 1.99
C SER A 236 -18.20 -9.72 1.65
N TYR A 237 -18.79 -9.10 2.69
CA TYR A 237 -19.97 -8.24 2.55
C TYR A 237 -19.69 -7.00 1.69
N TRP A 238 -18.52 -6.39 1.87
CA TRP A 238 -18.10 -5.21 1.10
C TRP A 238 -17.64 -5.54 -0.32
N GLY A 239 -17.41 -6.82 -0.66
CA GLY A 239 -16.94 -7.22 -1.98
C GLY A 239 -15.53 -6.72 -2.29
N ILE A 240 -14.68 -6.58 -1.26
CA ILE A 240 -13.30 -6.05 -1.38
C ILE A 240 -12.24 -7.15 -1.28
N GLU A 241 -12.61 -8.41 -1.54
CA GLU A 241 -11.67 -9.54 -1.45
C GLU A 241 -10.47 -9.39 -2.40
N ASP A 242 -10.65 -8.69 -3.52
CA ASP A 242 -9.64 -8.42 -4.54
C ASP A 242 -8.59 -7.38 -4.09
N TRP A 243 -8.81 -6.69 -2.98
CA TRP A 243 -7.80 -5.79 -2.38
C TRP A 243 -6.68 -6.56 -1.68
N PHE A 244 -6.90 -7.84 -1.38
CA PHE A 244 -6.01 -8.65 -0.57
C PHE A 244 -5.28 -9.70 -1.39
N ASP A 245 -3.98 -9.87 -1.14
CA ASP A 245 -3.21 -10.99 -1.70
C ASP A 245 -3.54 -12.30 -0.97
N LYS A 246 -3.84 -12.21 0.33
CA LYS A 246 -4.23 -13.32 1.21
C LYS A 246 -5.26 -12.86 2.23
N ILE A 247 -6.12 -13.78 2.69
CA ILE A 247 -7.04 -13.52 3.81
C ILE A 247 -6.82 -14.53 4.93
N ILE A 248 -6.61 -14.03 6.15
CA ILE A 248 -6.64 -14.78 7.40
C ILE A 248 -8.08 -14.84 7.91
N LEU A 249 -8.69 -16.03 7.83
CA LEU A 249 -10.02 -16.30 8.39
C LEU A 249 -9.89 -16.89 9.80
N VAL A 250 -10.27 -16.09 10.79
CA VAL A 250 -10.23 -16.47 12.21
C VAL A 250 -11.56 -17.12 12.61
N LYS A 251 -11.49 -18.40 12.96
CA LYS A 251 -12.61 -19.20 13.47
C LYS A 251 -12.44 -19.49 14.96
N SER A 252 -13.55 -19.56 15.69
CA SER A 252 -13.57 -20.10 17.04
C SER A 252 -14.96 -20.65 17.38
N ASN A 253 -15.02 -21.67 18.22
CA ASN A 253 -16.26 -22.18 18.80
C ASN A 253 -16.67 -21.42 20.08
N LYS A 254 -15.83 -20.49 20.57
CA LYS A 254 -16.03 -19.72 21.81
C LYS A 254 -16.61 -18.32 21.57
N ASN A 255 -17.00 -17.98 20.34
CA ASN A 255 -17.47 -16.64 19.95
C ASN A 255 -18.58 -16.11 20.86
N VAL A 256 -19.66 -16.87 21.02
CA VAL A 256 -20.82 -16.48 21.85
C VAL A 256 -20.40 -16.32 23.32
N LYS A 257 -19.60 -17.26 23.85
CA LYS A 257 -19.11 -17.21 25.23
C LYS A 257 -18.30 -15.93 25.47
N ARG A 258 -17.35 -15.61 24.59
CA ARG A 258 -16.53 -14.40 24.69
C ARG A 258 -17.34 -13.11 24.57
N LEU A 259 -18.38 -13.08 23.74
CA LEU A 259 -19.26 -11.91 23.64
C LEU A 259 -20.11 -11.75 24.92
N LYS A 260 -20.58 -12.84 25.52
CA LYS A 260 -21.28 -12.82 26.82
C LYS A 260 -20.35 -12.34 27.95
N GLU A 261 -19.10 -12.81 27.98
CA GLU A 261 -18.08 -12.35 28.94
C GLU A 261 -17.75 -10.86 28.81
N LYS A 262 -17.92 -10.29 27.60
CA LYS A 262 -17.84 -8.83 27.35
C LYS A 262 -19.11 -8.06 27.73
N GLY A 263 -20.10 -8.72 28.35
CA GLY A 263 -21.35 -8.10 28.82
C GLY A 263 -22.40 -7.88 27.73
N ILE A 264 -22.26 -8.50 26.55
CA ILE A 264 -23.22 -8.35 25.46
C ILE A 264 -24.42 -9.29 25.68
N LYS A 265 -25.63 -8.74 25.57
CA LYS A 265 -26.88 -9.48 25.74
C LYS A 265 -27.12 -10.50 24.61
N GLU A 266 -27.82 -11.57 24.92
CA GLU A 266 -27.99 -12.72 24.01
C GLU A 266 -28.81 -12.41 22.75
N ASP A 267 -29.80 -11.52 22.86
CA ASP A 267 -30.57 -10.99 21.73
C ASP A 267 -29.67 -10.21 20.76
N ILE A 268 -28.78 -9.37 21.29
CA ILE A 268 -27.80 -8.60 20.50
C ILE A 268 -26.77 -9.52 19.83
N ILE A 269 -26.28 -10.54 20.53
CA ILE A 269 -25.31 -11.49 19.96
C ILE A 269 -25.87 -12.16 18.70
N LYS A 270 -27.15 -12.56 18.72
CA LYS A 270 -27.81 -13.14 17.55
C LYS A 270 -27.82 -12.17 16.36
N GLY A 271 -28.13 -10.89 16.61
CA GLY A 271 -28.10 -9.84 15.60
C GLY A 271 -26.70 -9.64 14.99
N ILE A 272 -25.67 -9.58 15.84
CA ILE A 272 -24.27 -9.43 15.40
C ILE A 272 -23.84 -10.61 14.51
N LEU A 273 -24.12 -11.85 14.94
CA LEU A 273 -23.72 -13.03 14.19
C LEU A 273 -24.45 -13.12 12.85
N LYS A 274 -25.74 -12.77 12.81
CA LYS A 274 -26.54 -12.73 11.58
C LYS A 274 -26.01 -11.70 10.57
N ALA A 275 -25.58 -10.53 11.05
CA ALA A 275 -24.95 -9.51 10.22
C ALA A 275 -23.60 -9.95 9.61
N GLN A 276 -23.07 -11.11 10.04
CA GLN A 276 -21.77 -11.66 9.65
C GLN A 276 -21.91 -13.09 9.06
N ASP A 277 -23.09 -13.43 8.55
CA ASP A 277 -23.38 -14.77 7.99
C ASP A 277 -22.55 -15.10 6.74
N ASP A 278 -22.03 -14.09 6.05
CA ASP A 278 -21.25 -14.19 4.83
C ASP A 278 -19.73 -14.12 5.03
N VAL A 279 -19.26 -13.89 6.26
CA VAL A 279 -17.82 -13.78 6.59
C VAL A 279 -17.03 -15.03 6.21
N GLU A 280 -17.68 -16.18 6.21
CA GLU A 280 -17.05 -17.46 5.81
C GLU A 280 -17.19 -17.75 4.32
N LYS A 281 -17.92 -16.94 3.55
CA LYS A 281 -18.20 -17.11 2.12
C LYS A 281 -17.20 -16.35 1.24
N LEU A 282 -15.92 -16.47 1.55
CA LEU A 282 -14.84 -15.80 0.82
C LEU A 282 -14.66 -16.40 -0.59
N LYS A 283 -14.53 -15.54 -1.61
CA LYS A 283 -14.33 -15.95 -3.01
C LYS A 283 -12.86 -16.02 -3.43
N ILE A 284 -11.94 -15.54 -2.58
CA ILE A 284 -10.50 -15.56 -2.85
C ILE A 284 -9.93 -16.97 -2.72
N LYS A 285 -8.91 -17.29 -3.52
CA LYS A 285 -8.25 -18.61 -3.52
C LYS A 285 -7.31 -18.83 -2.33
N ASP A 286 -6.70 -17.77 -1.80
CA ASP A 286 -5.63 -17.86 -0.81
C ASP A 286 -6.13 -17.45 0.59
N VAL A 287 -6.74 -18.41 1.28
CA VAL A 287 -7.30 -18.22 2.64
C VAL A 287 -6.53 -19.06 3.65
N ILE A 288 -5.98 -18.41 4.67
CA ILE A 288 -5.36 -19.05 5.83
C ILE A 288 -6.39 -19.13 6.95
N ILE A 289 -6.69 -20.34 7.43
CA ILE A 289 -7.67 -20.53 8.50
C ILE A 289 -6.95 -20.66 9.85
N ILE A 290 -7.23 -19.75 10.79
CA ILE A 290 -6.75 -19.82 12.17
C ILE A 290 -7.91 -20.25 13.07
N ARG A 291 -7.74 -21.35 13.81
CA ARG A 291 -8.68 -21.77 14.86
C ARG A 291 -8.20 -21.31 16.23
N ASN A 292 -8.89 -20.32 16.80
CA ASN A 292 -8.51 -19.68 18.06
C ASN A 292 -9.24 -20.29 19.27
N ASP A 293 -9.04 -21.59 19.49
CA ASP A 293 -9.71 -22.34 20.57
C ASP A 293 -8.77 -22.78 21.71
N SER A 294 -7.45 -22.74 21.49
CA SER A 294 -6.41 -23.40 22.29
C SER A 294 -5.51 -22.46 23.13
N GLY A 295 -5.98 -21.25 23.45
CA GLY A 295 -5.27 -20.30 24.34
C GLY A 295 -4.23 -19.42 23.63
N LEU A 296 -3.76 -18.39 24.34
CA LEU A 296 -2.90 -17.32 23.79
C LEU A 296 -1.54 -17.82 23.30
N ASP A 297 -0.87 -18.70 24.04
CA ASP A 297 0.47 -19.19 23.65
C ASP A 297 0.46 -20.00 22.36
N ASN A 298 -0.59 -20.80 22.15
CA ASN A 298 -0.74 -21.54 20.90
C ASN A 298 -1.07 -20.61 19.73
N LEU A 299 -1.84 -19.55 19.99
CA LEU A 299 -2.12 -18.52 18.99
C LEU A 299 -0.84 -17.79 18.57
N LYS A 300 0.01 -17.39 19.52
CA LYS A 300 1.33 -16.77 19.26
C LYS A 300 2.19 -17.65 18.34
N LYS A 301 2.36 -18.93 18.68
CA LYS A 301 3.11 -19.90 17.84
C LYS A 301 2.49 -20.06 16.44
N THR A 302 1.18 -19.96 16.33
CA THR A 302 0.48 -20.05 15.04
C THR A 302 0.75 -18.83 14.18
N ILE A 303 0.70 -17.63 14.76
CA ILE A 303 1.04 -16.37 14.08
C ILE A 303 2.51 -16.37 13.63
N GLU A 304 3.45 -16.74 14.50
CA GLU A 304 4.87 -16.86 14.14
C GLU A 304 5.11 -17.81 12.97
N LYS A 305 4.37 -18.92 12.89
CA LYS A 305 4.44 -19.84 11.75
C LYS A 305 3.91 -19.18 10.49
N ILE A 306 2.74 -18.55 10.56
CA ILE A 306 2.09 -17.90 9.41
C ILE A 306 2.95 -16.77 8.85
N LEU A 307 3.58 -15.98 9.72
CA LEU A 307 4.49 -14.92 9.33
C LEU A 307 5.72 -15.40 8.54
N LYS A 308 6.10 -16.69 8.63
CA LYS A 308 7.16 -17.27 7.79
C LYS A 308 6.71 -17.62 6.37
N TYR A 309 5.40 -17.70 6.15
CA TYR A 309 4.78 -18.04 4.85
C TYR A 309 4.12 -16.83 4.18
N ILE A 310 4.18 -15.68 4.84
CA ILE A 310 3.75 -14.37 4.34
C ILE A 310 4.98 -13.66 3.81
#